data_AF-A0A3A4PGG4-F1
#
_entry.id   AF-A0A3A4PGG4-F1
#
_cell.length_a   1.000
_cell.length_b   1.000
_cell.length_c   1.000
_cell.angle_alpha   90.00
_cell.angle_beta   90.00
_cell.angle_gamma   90.00
#
_symmetry.space_group_name_H-M   'P 1'
#
loop_
_entity.id
_entity.type
_entity.pdbx_description
1 polymer ?
#
loop_
_entity_poly.entity_id
_entity_poly.type
_entity_poly.pdbx_seq_one_letter_code
_entity_poly.pdbx_strand_id
1 'polypeptide(L)'
;MIKNALTAILENTLPAKGAVLAPDLTLCNECPRKETKPDKILIKEFKRPHQIQIDPEQCLLVQGLLCLGPVTRSGCNAQCIDGNMPCTGCLGPTSRVRDFGAKALANISSLLDSNDEEEIRTIIEQIPDPEGTFYRYSLPASLMHSCVKRTERGLA
;
A
#
# COMPACT_ATOMS: atom_id res chain seq x y z
N MET A 1 3.61 4.15 -20.04
CA MET A 1 4.03 5.34 -19.27
C MET A 1 5.22 6.07 -19.90
N ILE A 2 6.36 5.40 -20.13
CA ILE A 2 7.57 6.04 -20.73
C ILE A 2 7.30 6.60 -22.13
N LYS A 3 6.58 5.85 -22.98
CA LYS A 3 6.18 6.33 -24.32
C LYS A 3 5.40 7.64 -24.24
N ASN A 4 4.41 7.74 -23.36
CA ASN A 4 3.59 8.95 -23.20
C ASN A 4 4.43 10.14 -22.71
N ALA A 5 5.42 9.89 -21.84
CA ALA A 5 6.37 10.92 -21.42
C ALA A 5 7.18 11.45 -22.61
N LEU A 6 7.69 10.55 -23.45
CA LEU A 6 8.46 10.90 -24.63
C LEU A 6 7.62 11.69 -25.63
N THR A 7 6.40 11.24 -25.90
CA THR A 7 5.44 11.92 -26.78
C THR A 7 5.12 13.32 -26.27
N ALA A 8 4.84 13.50 -24.97
CA ALA A 8 4.57 14.82 -24.38
C ALA A 8 5.75 15.79 -24.50
N ILE A 9 6.99 15.28 -24.41
CA ILE A 9 8.20 16.08 -24.63
C ILE A 9 8.32 16.49 -26.10
N LEU A 10 8.10 15.54 -27.03
CA LEU A 10 8.19 15.79 -28.47
C LEU A 10 7.11 16.76 -28.98
N GLU A 11 5.91 16.69 -28.40
CA GLU A 11 4.78 17.56 -28.72
C GLU A 11 4.83 18.92 -28.00
N ASN A 12 5.84 19.14 -27.14
CA ASN A 12 6.01 20.34 -26.31
C ASN A 12 4.81 20.63 -25.38
N THR A 13 4.01 19.62 -25.06
CA THR A 13 2.88 19.67 -24.14
C THR A 13 3.29 19.09 -22.79
N LEU A 14 4.14 19.81 -22.07
CA LEU A 14 4.62 19.36 -20.76
C LEU A 14 3.49 19.47 -19.71
N PRO A 15 3.27 18.42 -18.90
CA PRO A 15 2.32 18.51 -17.81
C PRO A 15 2.85 19.44 -16.72
N ALA A 16 1.96 19.89 -15.83
CA ALA A 16 2.32 20.76 -14.72
C ALA A 16 3.47 20.16 -13.88
N LYS A 17 4.32 21.02 -13.30
CA LYS A 17 5.45 20.58 -12.47
C LYS A 17 4.97 19.68 -11.33
N GLY A 18 5.56 18.50 -11.21
CA GLY A 18 5.18 17.49 -10.22
C GLY A 18 4.01 16.59 -10.63
N ALA A 19 3.51 16.72 -11.86
CA ALA A 19 2.50 15.80 -12.39
C ALA A 19 3.08 14.39 -12.56
N VAL A 20 2.30 13.40 -12.13
CA VAL A 20 2.59 11.99 -12.32
C VAL A 20 1.82 11.50 -13.55
N LEU A 21 2.49 10.84 -14.48
CA LEU A 21 1.89 10.36 -15.73
C LEU A 21 1.00 9.11 -15.56
N ALA A 22 0.99 8.52 -14.36
CA ALA A 22 0.08 7.42 -14.04
C ALA A 22 -1.29 7.97 -13.62
N PRO A 23 -2.36 7.20 -13.86
CA PRO A 23 -3.70 7.57 -13.42
C PRO A 23 -3.73 7.93 -11.93
N ASP A 24 -4.54 8.92 -11.56
CA ASP A 24 -4.69 9.34 -10.16
C ASP A 24 -5.80 8.55 -9.46
N LEU A 25 -5.73 7.23 -9.57
CA LEU A 25 -6.67 6.26 -9.00
C LEU A 25 -5.90 5.22 -8.20
N THR A 26 -6.58 4.58 -7.25
CA THR A 26 -5.98 3.48 -6.49
C THR A 26 -5.92 2.22 -7.34
N LEU A 27 -4.93 1.36 -7.07
CA LEU A 27 -4.71 0.10 -7.80
C LEU A 27 -5.92 -0.83 -7.75
N CYS A 28 -6.76 -0.70 -6.72
CA CYS A 28 -8.00 -1.45 -6.60
C CYS A 28 -8.97 -1.25 -7.77
N ASN A 29 -8.85 -0.16 -8.54
CA ASN A 29 -9.69 0.09 -9.72
C ASN A 29 -9.28 -0.75 -10.94
N GLU A 30 -8.01 -1.08 -11.08
CA GLU A 30 -7.48 -1.93 -12.16
C GLU A 30 -7.36 -3.41 -11.72
N CYS A 31 -7.69 -3.71 -10.47
CA CYS A 31 -7.50 -5.05 -9.92
C CYS A 31 -8.55 -6.04 -10.47
N PRO A 32 -8.15 -7.20 -11.00
CA PRO A 32 -9.10 -8.20 -11.52
C PRO A 32 -10.01 -8.77 -10.43
N ARG A 33 -9.58 -8.72 -9.17
CA ARG A 33 -10.32 -9.28 -8.01
C ARG A 33 -11.23 -8.27 -7.33
N LYS A 34 -11.53 -7.13 -7.96
CA LYS A 34 -12.30 -6.03 -7.37
C LYS A 34 -13.71 -6.47 -6.92
N GLU A 35 -14.39 -7.25 -7.75
CA GLU A 35 -15.78 -7.71 -7.51
C GLU A 35 -15.91 -8.68 -6.33
N THR A 36 -14.81 -9.31 -5.91
CA THR A 36 -14.81 -10.27 -4.79
C THR A 36 -14.73 -9.59 -3.41
N LYS A 37 -14.74 -8.26 -3.36
CA LYS A 37 -14.65 -7.51 -2.11
C LYS A 37 -16.04 -7.36 -1.47
N PRO A 38 -16.21 -7.74 -0.20
CA PRO A 38 -17.43 -7.42 0.55
C PRO A 38 -17.51 -5.92 0.85
N ASP A 39 -18.72 -5.41 1.14
CA ASP A 39 -18.97 -4.01 1.51
C ASP A 39 -18.21 -3.57 2.77
N LYS A 40 -17.90 -4.53 3.66
CA LYS A 40 -17.03 -4.33 4.82
C LYS A 40 -15.95 -5.39 4.82
N ILE A 41 -14.70 -4.96 4.64
CA ILE A 41 -13.53 -5.83 4.82
C ILE A 41 -13.18 -5.77 6.30
N LEU A 42 -13.39 -6.88 6.99
CA LEU A 42 -13.11 -7.07 8.40
C LEU A 42 -12.02 -8.13 8.53
N ILE A 43 -10.83 -7.71 8.95
CA ILE A 43 -9.63 -8.55 9.05
C ILE A 43 -9.42 -8.93 10.51
N LYS A 44 -9.46 -10.24 10.77
CA LYS A 44 -9.19 -10.82 12.09
C LYS A 44 -7.74 -11.26 12.27
N GLU A 45 -7.05 -11.55 11.17
CA GLU A 45 -5.68 -12.04 11.18
C GLU A 45 -4.95 -11.64 9.89
N PHE A 46 -3.68 -11.27 10.05
CA PHE A 46 -2.72 -11.10 8.97
C PHE A 46 -1.90 -12.36 8.78
N LYS A 47 -1.86 -12.83 7.54
CA LYS A 47 -1.05 -13.96 7.09
C LYS A 47 0.02 -13.51 6.12
N ARG A 48 1.14 -14.20 6.16
CA ARG A 48 2.21 -14.06 5.17
C ARG A 48 1.91 -14.97 3.98
N PRO A 49 2.35 -14.62 2.76
CA PRO A 49 2.10 -15.43 1.55
C PRO A 49 2.53 -16.90 1.65
N HIS A 50 3.52 -17.22 2.50
CA HIS A 50 3.99 -18.60 2.70
C HIS A 50 3.18 -19.41 3.74
N GLN A 51 2.29 -18.77 4.50
CA GLN A 51 1.50 -19.41 5.57
C GLN A 51 0.14 -19.91 5.08
N ILE A 52 -0.30 -19.50 3.90
CA ILE A 52 -1.62 -19.81 3.36
C ILE A 52 -1.54 -20.16 1.88
N GLN A 53 -2.38 -21.09 1.46
CA GLN A 53 -2.63 -21.32 0.04
C GLN A 53 -3.55 -20.22 -0.48
N ILE A 54 -3.00 -19.35 -1.32
CA ILE A 54 -3.68 -18.14 -1.79
C ILE A 54 -4.67 -18.50 -2.90
N ASP A 55 -5.95 -18.19 -2.68
CA ASP A 55 -6.98 -18.29 -3.71
C ASP A 55 -6.74 -17.21 -4.78
N PRO A 56 -6.54 -17.57 -6.06
CA PRO A 56 -6.28 -16.63 -7.13
C PRO A 56 -7.51 -15.80 -7.55
N GLU A 57 -8.73 -16.21 -7.20
CA GLU A 57 -9.96 -15.52 -7.58
C GLU A 57 -10.36 -14.49 -6.51
N GLN A 58 -10.12 -14.80 -5.23
CA GLN A 58 -10.51 -13.92 -4.12
C GLN A 58 -9.51 -12.80 -3.87
N CYS A 59 -10.00 -11.64 -3.44
CA CYS A 59 -9.16 -10.52 -3.02
C CYS A 59 -8.18 -10.92 -1.91
N LEU A 60 -6.88 -10.70 -2.16
CA LEU A 60 -5.80 -11.04 -1.22
C LEU A 60 -5.98 -10.39 0.17
N LEU A 61 -6.50 -9.16 0.21
CA LEU A 61 -6.73 -8.44 1.47
C LEU A 61 -7.83 -9.10 2.33
N VAL A 62 -8.86 -9.67 1.69
CA VAL A 62 -9.94 -10.39 2.36
C VAL A 62 -9.45 -11.73 2.91
N GLN A 63 -8.47 -12.35 2.24
CA GLN A 63 -7.81 -13.57 2.70
C GLN A 63 -6.81 -13.33 3.85
N GLY A 64 -6.71 -12.09 4.36
CA GLY A 64 -5.77 -11.72 5.44
C GLY A 64 -4.35 -11.45 4.94
N LEU A 65 -4.09 -11.38 3.64
CA LEU A 65 -2.77 -11.01 3.12
C LEU A 65 -2.61 -9.50 3.10
N LEU A 66 -1.49 -9.03 3.64
CA LEU A 66 -1.17 -7.61 3.71
C LEU A 66 -0.93 -7.02 2.32
N CYS A 67 -1.97 -6.39 1.75
CA CYS A 67 -1.95 -5.83 0.40
C CYS A 67 -2.11 -4.31 0.42
N LEU A 68 -1.13 -3.59 -0.15
CA LEU A 68 -1.09 -2.13 -0.19
C LEU A 68 -1.81 -1.53 -1.42
N GLY A 69 -2.53 -2.34 -2.18
CA GLY A 69 -3.28 -1.90 -3.36
C GLY A 69 -4.28 -0.75 -3.10
N PRO A 70 -4.97 -0.66 -1.95
CA PRO A 70 -5.89 0.45 -1.65
C PRO A 70 -5.19 1.82 -1.52
N VAL A 71 -3.91 1.84 -1.16
CA VAL A 71 -3.15 3.08 -0.93
C VAL A 71 -2.14 3.38 -2.04
N THR A 72 -2.03 2.49 -3.02
CA THR A 72 -1.07 2.58 -4.12
C THR A 72 -1.76 3.10 -5.38
N ARG A 73 -1.07 3.97 -6.12
CA ARG A 73 -1.48 4.47 -7.44
C ARG A 73 -1.58 3.34 -8.47
N SER A 74 -2.55 3.43 -9.37
CA SER A 74 -2.73 2.49 -10.48
C SER A 74 -1.81 2.80 -11.68
N GLY A 75 -1.82 1.96 -12.72
CA GLY A 75 -0.96 2.10 -13.90
C GLY A 75 0.14 1.05 -14.05
N CYS A 76 0.23 0.10 -13.12
CA CYS A 76 1.07 -1.10 -13.24
C CYS A 76 0.31 -2.33 -13.74
N ASN A 77 -0.97 -2.18 -14.14
CA ASN A 77 -1.84 -3.26 -14.60
C ASN A 77 -1.99 -4.41 -13.59
N ALA A 78 -1.88 -4.12 -12.28
CA ALA A 78 -2.05 -5.11 -11.21
C ALA A 78 -1.14 -6.37 -11.32
N GLN A 79 0.03 -6.28 -11.98
CA GLN A 79 0.94 -7.41 -12.26
C GLN A 79 1.27 -8.30 -11.05
N CYS A 80 1.43 -7.72 -9.86
CA CYS A 80 1.69 -8.50 -8.65
C CYS A 80 0.49 -9.42 -8.31
N ILE A 81 -0.72 -8.90 -8.44
CA ILE A 81 -1.96 -9.63 -8.13
C ILE A 81 -2.18 -10.75 -9.15
N ASP A 82 -1.81 -10.52 -10.42
CA ASP A 82 -1.83 -11.55 -11.48
C ASP A 82 -0.84 -12.67 -11.16
N GLY A 83 0.33 -12.34 -10.61
CA GLY A 83 1.29 -13.29 -10.06
C GLY A 83 0.90 -13.90 -8.71
N ASN A 84 -0.35 -13.71 -8.27
CA ASN A 84 -0.89 -14.16 -6.99
C ASN A 84 -0.13 -13.66 -5.75
N MET A 85 0.41 -12.43 -5.83
CA MET A 85 1.18 -11.79 -4.77
C MET A 85 0.57 -10.44 -4.36
N PRO A 86 0.62 -10.08 -3.06
CA PRO A 86 0.07 -8.81 -2.58
C PRO A 86 0.82 -7.62 -3.16
N CYS A 87 0.10 -6.52 -3.40
CA CYS A 87 0.70 -5.27 -3.83
C CYS A 87 1.63 -4.72 -2.74
N THR A 88 2.82 -4.30 -3.15
CA THR A 88 3.89 -3.83 -2.27
C THR A 88 4.05 -2.31 -2.22
N GLY A 89 3.31 -1.56 -3.02
CA GLY A 89 3.33 -0.09 -2.97
C GLY A 89 4.37 0.62 -3.84
N CYS A 90 4.93 -0.03 -4.86
CA CYS A 90 6.05 0.52 -5.64
C CYS A 90 5.74 1.82 -6.42
N LEU A 91 4.51 1.99 -6.92
CA LEU A 91 4.11 3.21 -7.65
C LEU A 91 3.81 4.41 -6.71
N GLY A 92 3.87 4.20 -5.40
CA GLY A 92 3.61 5.25 -4.41
C GLY A 92 2.14 5.69 -4.36
N PRO A 93 1.88 6.82 -3.67
CA PRO A 93 0.52 7.28 -3.38
C PRO A 93 -0.19 8.00 -4.54
N THR A 94 -1.51 8.14 -4.42
CA THR A 94 -2.32 9.08 -5.20
C THR A 94 -2.03 10.53 -4.79
N SER A 95 -2.38 11.52 -5.63
CA SER A 95 -2.03 12.94 -5.47
C SER A 95 -2.47 13.56 -4.13
N ARG A 96 -3.53 13.02 -3.52
CA ARG A 96 -4.12 13.51 -2.27
C ARG A 96 -3.40 13.01 -1.02
N VAL A 97 -2.48 12.06 -1.16
CA VAL A 97 -1.80 11.41 -0.04
C VAL A 97 -0.35 11.88 0.00
N ARG A 98 0.01 12.56 1.10
CA ARG A 98 1.35 13.13 1.29
C ARG A 98 2.34 12.11 1.82
N ASP A 99 1.89 11.28 2.77
CA ASP A 99 2.70 10.23 3.36
C ASP A 99 2.05 8.87 3.07
N PHE A 100 2.73 8.06 2.29
CA PHE A 100 2.26 6.74 1.88
C PHE A 100 2.15 5.78 3.07
N GLY A 101 3.16 5.73 3.94
CA GLY A 101 3.18 4.77 5.03
C GLY A 101 2.16 5.12 6.13
N ALA A 102 2.00 6.42 6.43
CA ALA A 102 0.94 6.87 7.33
C ALA A 102 -0.45 6.53 6.78
N LYS A 103 -0.67 6.68 5.47
CA LYS A 103 -1.94 6.30 4.85
C LYS A 103 -2.15 4.79 4.81
N ALA A 104 -1.09 4.01 4.60
CA ALA A 104 -1.13 2.54 4.67
C ALA A 104 -1.56 2.08 6.08
N LEU A 105 -0.93 2.63 7.12
CA LEU A 105 -1.29 2.40 8.51
C LEU A 105 -2.76 2.74 8.78
N ALA A 106 -3.20 3.96 8.44
CA ALA A 106 -4.58 4.38 8.64
C ALA A 106 -5.59 3.47 7.92
N ASN A 107 -5.25 3.04 6.69
CA ASN A 107 -6.08 2.12 5.94
C ASN A 107 -6.18 0.74 6.62
N ILE A 108 -5.06 0.20 7.10
CA ILE A 108 -5.04 -1.12 7.76
C ILE A 108 -5.73 -1.10 9.11
N SER A 109 -5.48 -0.08 9.93
CA SER A 109 -6.16 0.09 11.22
C SER A 109 -7.68 0.20 11.07
N SER A 110 -8.16 0.81 9.98
CA SER A 110 -9.60 0.92 9.70
C SER A 110 -10.25 -0.40 9.26
N LEU A 111 -9.45 -1.43 8.93
CA LEU A 111 -9.93 -2.74 8.48
C LEU A 111 -9.93 -3.79 9.60
N LEU A 112 -9.40 -3.46 10.78
CA LEU A 112 -9.36 -4.37 11.92
C LEU A 112 -10.77 -4.59 12.48
N ASP A 113 -11.13 -5.85 12.68
CA ASP A 113 -12.43 -6.28 13.21
C ASP A 113 -12.39 -6.43 14.73
N SER A 114 -11.92 -5.41 15.44
CA SER A 114 -11.94 -5.41 16.91
C SER A 114 -11.94 -3.99 17.48
N ASN A 115 -12.61 -3.81 18.62
CA ASN A 115 -12.56 -2.60 19.42
C ASN A 115 -11.78 -2.82 20.74
N ASP A 116 -11.27 -4.03 20.97
CA ASP A 116 -10.53 -4.39 22.18
C ASP A 116 -9.02 -4.18 21.98
N GLU A 117 -8.39 -3.47 22.92
CA GLU A 117 -6.99 -3.04 22.80
C GLU A 117 -6.01 -4.22 22.70
N GLU A 118 -6.25 -5.29 23.46
CA GLU A 118 -5.41 -6.49 23.48
C GLU A 118 -5.50 -7.30 22.17
N GLU A 119 -6.69 -7.38 21.57
CA GLU A 119 -6.87 -8.05 20.28
C GLU A 119 -6.19 -7.27 19.16
N ILE A 120 -6.37 -5.94 19.14
CA ILE A 120 -5.70 -5.06 18.17
C ILE A 120 -4.19 -5.22 18.24
N ARG A 121 -3.63 -5.25 19.45
CA ARG A 121 -2.20 -5.45 19.67
C ARG A 121 -1.73 -6.79 19.09
N THR A 122 -2.46 -7.87 19.38
CA THR A 122 -2.15 -9.21 18.88
C THR A 122 -2.15 -9.26 17.34
N ILE A 123 -3.11 -8.57 16.69
CA ILE A 123 -3.20 -8.52 15.23
C ILE A 123 -2.05 -7.70 14.63
N ILE A 124 -1.69 -6.57 15.23
CA ILE A 124 -0.58 -5.72 14.75
C ILE A 124 0.76 -6.45 14.89
N GLU A 125 0.95 -7.22 15.96
CA GLU A 125 2.16 -8.04 16.17
C GLU A 125 2.36 -9.12 15.08
N GLN A 126 1.32 -9.49 14.34
CA GLN A 126 1.44 -10.40 13.20
C GLN A 126 2.15 -9.76 11.99
N ILE A 127 2.31 -8.44 11.97
CA ILE A 127 3.08 -7.70 10.97
C ILE A 127 4.52 -7.57 11.49
N PRO A 128 5.48 -8.39 11.03
CA PRO A 128 6.79 -8.48 11.70
C PRO A 128 7.64 -7.23 11.51
N ASP A 129 7.45 -6.53 10.39
CA ASP A 129 8.20 -5.31 10.04
C ASP A 129 7.25 -4.28 9.41
N PRO A 130 6.55 -3.48 10.25
CA PRO A 130 5.67 -2.42 9.77
C PRO A 130 6.43 -1.34 8.98
N GLU A 131 7.66 -1.01 9.39
CA GLU A 131 8.47 0.04 8.76
C GLU A 131 8.88 -0.37 7.35
N GLY A 132 9.51 -1.53 7.20
CA GLY A 132 9.92 -2.06 5.90
C GLY A 132 8.74 -2.45 5.02
N THR A 133 7.56 -2.75 5.59
CA THR A 133 6.37 -3.02 4.80
C THR A 133 5.70 -1.75 4.29
N PHE A 134 5.46 -0.76 5.16
CA PHE A 134 4.72 0.45 4.79
C PHE A 134 5.58 1.52 4.13
N TYR A 135 6.89 1.53 4.37
CA TYR A 135 7.81 2.54 3.82
C TYR A 135 8.84 1.99 2.84
N ARG A 136 8.65 0.78 2.30
CA ARG A 136 9.61 0.09 1.42
C ARG A 136 10.19 0.97 0.31
N TYR A 137 9.35 1.78 -0.33
CA TYR A 137 9.72 2.62 -1.48
C TYR A 137 9.60 4.12 -1.19
N SER A 138 9.04 4.49 -0.04
CA SER A 138 8.60 5.87 0.23
C SER A 138 9.24 6.48 1.48
N LEU A 139 10.12 5.77 2.19
CA LEU A 139 10.76 6.29 3.40
C LEU A 139 11.40 7.68 3.23
N PRO A 140 12.18 7.97 2.16
CA PRO A 140 12.80 9.29 2.00
C PRO A 140 11.78 10.43 1.78
N ALA A 141 10.64 10.10 1.17
CA ALA A 141 9.56 11.03 0.88
C ALA A 141 8.51 11.10 2.01
N SER A 142 8.66 10.29 3.07
CA SER A 142 7.78 10.32 4.25
C SER A 142 7.99 11.59 5.06
N LEU A 143 7.06 11.87 5.99
CA LEU A 143 7.20 12.96 6.95
C LEU A 143 8.39 12.78 7.89
N MET A 144 8.85 11.54 8.10
CA MET A 144 9.98 11.25 8.99
C MET A 144 11.34 11.35 8.29
N HIS A 145 11.38 11.18 6.96
CA HIS A 145 12.55 11.20 6.07
C HIS A 145 13.65 10.15 6.35
N SER A 146 13.92 9.81 7.61
CA SER A 146 14.97 8.90 8.04
C SER A 146 14.68 8.33 9.43
N CYS A 147 15.33 7.22 9.77
CA CYS A 147 15.31 6.70 11.14
C CYS A 147 16.08 7.65 12.06
N VAL A 148 15.44 8.11 13.14
CA VAL A 148 16.10 8.92 14.16
C VAL A 148 17.09 8.04 14.92
N LYS A 149 18.38 8.34 14.81
CA LYS A 149 19.38 7.69 15.66
C LYS A 149 19.11 8.09 17.11
N ARG A 150 18.89 7.12 17.98
CA ARG A 150 18.82 7.33 19.43
C ARG A 150 20.15 7.92 19.89
N THR A 151 20.20 9.23 20.10
CA THR A 151 21.24 9.87 20.89
C THR A 151 20.92 9.63 22.37
N GLU A 152 21.94 9.41 23.19
CA GLU A 152 21.83 9.03 24.63
C GLU A 152 21.08 10.07 25.52
N ARG A 153 20.51 11.13 24.96
CA ARG A 153 19.84 12.23 25.68
C ARG A 153 18.32 12.09 25.72
N GLY A 154 17.82 10.95 26.16
CA GLY A 154 16.37 10.73 26.30
C GLY A 154 15.97 9.70 27.35
N LEU A 155 16.88 9.33 28.26
CA LEU A 155 16.60 8.58 29.47
C LEU A 155 16.61 9.58 30.64
N ALA A 156 15.47 10.23 30.86
CA ALA A 156 15.12 10.90 32.11
C ALA A 156 13.64 10.66 32.36
#